data_AF-A0A931M6P9-F1
#
_entry.id   AF-A0A931M6P9-F1
#
_cell.length_a   1.000
_cell.length_b   1.000
_cell.length_c   1.000
_cell.angle_alpha   90.00
_cell.angle_beta   90.00
_cell.angle_gamma   90.00
#
_symmetry.space_group_name_H-M   'P 1'
#
loop_
_entity.id
_entity.type
_entity.pdbx_description
1 polymer ?
#
loop_
_entity_poly.entity_id
_entity_poly.type
_entity_poly.pdbx_seq_one_letter_code
_entity_poly.pdbx_strand_id
1 'polypeptide(L)'
;MKRNLIAILFLSILISSNSELHQLFKIPALISHFIEHKKADHSISFIAFLKLHYKETLEKDKDHDRDMQLPFKADNCSFLTLTLYQHKTSIELNNKEQMISNQHLSVDVQFVSSQVLNSIWQPPRLV
;
A
#
# COMPACT_ATOMS: atom_id res chain seq x y z
N MET A 1 17.25 16.19 20.89
CA MET A 1 16.55 17.30 20.19
C MET A 1 16.94 17.42 18.72
N LYS A 2 18.22 17.62 18.36
CA LYS A 2 18.65 17.78 16.95
C LYS A 2 18.33 16.58 16.04
N ARG A 3 18.51 15.34 16.51
CA ARG A 3 18.12 14.11 15.78
C ARG A 3 16.62 14.05 15.44
N ASN A 4 15.77 14.54 16.33
CA ASN A 4 14.32 14.52 16.14
C ASN A 4 13.91 15.56 15.09
N LEU A 5 14.57 16.73 15.05
CA LEU A 5 14.35 17.73 14.01
C LEU A 5 14.73 17.22 12.62
N ILE A 6 15.85 16.51 12.52
CA ILE A 6 16.30 15.89 11.26
C ILE A 6 15.27 14.85 10.78
N ALA A 7 14.78 14.00 11.69
CA ALA A 7 13.74 13.02 11.35
C ALA A 7 12.43 13.69 10.91
N ILE A 8 11.99 14.74 11.60
CA ILE A 8 10.80 15.52 11.22
C ILE A 8 11.00 16.17 9.85
N LEU A 9 12.18 16.74 9.58
CA LEU A 9 12.49 17.35 8.28
C LEU A 9 12.39 16.31 7.15
N PHE A 10 13.03 15.15 7.31
CA PHE A 10 12.95 14.09 6.31
C PHE A 10 11.52 13.57 6.12
N LEU A 11 10.76 13.42 7.21
CA LEU A 11 9.36 13.01 7.13
C LEU A 11 8.52 14.06 6.39
N SER A 12 8.71 15.34 6.68
CA SER A 12 8.02 16.44 5.99
C SER A 12 8.34 16.48 4.50
N ILE A 13 9.60 16.29 4.13
CA ILE A 13 10.02 16.22 2.71
C ILE A 13 9.37 15.00 2.05
N LEU A 14 9.42 13.82 2.68
CA LEU A 14 8.80 12.62 2.13
C LEU A 14 7.29 12.80 1.93
N ILE A 15 6.57 13.29 2.93
CA ILE A 15 5.12 13.52 2.81
C ILE A 15 4.85 14.55 1.71
N SER A 16 5.60 15.65 1.66
CA SER A 16 5.38 16.72 0.69
C SER A 16 5.71 16.32 -0.75
N SER A 17 6.78 15.53 -0.95
CA SER A 17 7.18 15.03 -2.27
C SER A 17 6.27 13.91 -2.78
N ASN A 18 5.63 13.16 -1.88
CA ASN A 18 4.73 12.06 -2.24
C ASN A 18 3.24 12.47 -2.16
N SER A 19 2.95 13.76 -2.02
CA SER A 19 1.59 14.28 -2.01
C SER A 19 1.42 15.41 -3.02
N GLU A 20 0.18 15.62 -3.41
CA GLU A 20 -0.24 16.67 -4.34
C GLU A 20 -0.32 18.06 -3.66
N LEU A 21 0.54 18.34 -2.65
CA LEU A 21 0.54 19.63 -1.92
C LEU A 21 0.76 20.83 -2.84
N HIS A 22 1.46 20.64 -3.95
CA HIS A 22 1.66 21.69 -4.95
C HIS A 22 0.35 22.16 -5.59
N GLN A 23 -0.73 21.36 -5.56
CA GLN A 23 -2.06 21.77 -6.04
C GLN A 23 -2.65 22.90 -5.17
N LEU A 24 -2.21 23.05 -3.91
CA LEU A 24 -2.65 24.16 -3.04
C LEU A 24 -2.20 25.52 -3.59
N PHE A 25 -1.11 25.58 -4.36
CA PHE A 25 -0.70 26.81 -5.03
C PHE A 25 -1.66 27.28 -6.13
N LYS A 26 -2.62 26.42 -6.55
CA LYS A 26 -3.68 26.76 -7.51
C LYS A 26 -4.94 27.32 -6.85
N ILE A 27 -5.01 27.37 -5.52
CA ILE A 27 -6.16 27.95 -4.78
C ILE A 27 -6.46 29.40 -5.22
N PRO A 28 -5.48 30.29 -5.44
CA PRO A 28 -5.76 31.64 -5.92
C PRO A 28 -6.47 31.66 -7.27
N ALA A 29 -6.13 30.74 -8.19
CA ALA A 29 -6.80 30.61 -9.48
C ALA A 29 -8.26 30.19 -9.32
N LEU A 30 -8.54 29.22 -8.44
CA LEU A 30 -9.90 28.78 -8.10
C LEU A 30 -10.75 29.94 -7.54
N ILE A 31 -10.20 30.73 -6.63
CA ILE A 31 -10.90 31.87 -6.04
C ILE A 31 -11.17 32.94 -7.10
N SER A 32 -10.18 33.26 -7.94
CA SER A 32 -10.35 34.23 -9.02
C SER A 32 -11.46 33.81 -9.98
N HIS A 33 -11.47 32.54 -10.39
CA HIS A 33 -12.48 32.01 -11.30
C HIS A 33 -13.88 31.98 -10.66
N PHE A 34 -13.98 31.62 -9.37
CA PHE A 34 -15.25 31.74 -8.63
C PHE A 34 -15.78 33.19 -8.60
N ILE A 35 -14.90 34.18 -8.40
CA ILE A 35 -15.31 35.60 -8.42
C ILE A 35 -15.84 36.01 -9.79
N GLU A 36 -15.26 35.52 -10.89
CA GLU A 36 -15.78 35.75 -12.24
C GLU A 36 -17.20 35.19 -12.40
N HIS A 37 -17.42 33.93 -11.99
CA HIS A 37 -18.76 33.33 -11.99
C HIS A 37 -19.74 34.07 -11.10
N LYS A 38 -19.30 34.54 -9.93
CA LYS A 38 -20.15 35.31 -9.00
C LYS A 38 -20.56 36.68 -9.56
N LYS A 39 -19.72 37.29 -10.41
CA LYS A 39 -20.05 38.53 -11.13
C LYS A 39 -21.04 38.29 -12.26
N ALA A 40 -20.88 37.19 -13.00
CA ALA A 40 -21.78 36.82 -14.09
C ALA A 40 -23.16 36.34 -13.56
N ASP A 41 -23.16 35.54 -12.51
CA ASP A 41 -24.34 35.03 -11.81
C ASP A 41 -24.21 35.27 -10.31
N HIS A 42 -24.92 36.29 -9.82
CA HIS A 42 -24.89 36.66 -8.40
C HIS A 42 -25.53 35.60 -7.49
N SER A 43 -26.30 34.66 -8.05
CA SER A 43 -26.97 33.61 -7.29
C SER A 43 -26.09 32.37 -7.06
N ILE A 44 -25.01 32.20 -7.85
CA ILE A 44 -24.15 31.03 -7.74
C ILE A 44 -23.50 30.96 -6.35
N SER A 45 -23.61 29.80 -5.71
CA SER A 45 -22.89 29.48 -4.48
C SER A 45 -21.54 28.86 -4.81
N PHE A 46 -20.58 28.96 -3.88
CA PHE A 46 -19.28 28.33 -4.06
C PHE A 46 -19.39 26.80 -4.28
N ILE A 47 -20.30 26.13 -3.58
CA ILE A 47 -20.54 24.69 -3.76
C ILE A 47 -21.15 24.40 -5.14
N ALA A 48 -22.04 25.25 -5.65
CA ALA A 48 -22.60 25.10 -6.99
C ALA A 48 -21.52 25.27 -8.07
N PHE A 49 -20.63 26.26 -7.91
CA PHE A 49 -19.45 26.44 -8.76
C PHE A 49 -18.53 25.21 -8.74
N LEU A 50 -18.19 24.68 -7.56
CA LEU A 50 -17.39 23.46 -7.48
C LEU A 50 -18.07 22.27 -8.18
N LYS A 51 -19.38 22.10 -8.01
CA LYS A 51 -20.13 21.04 -8.71
C LYS A 51 -20.09 21.24 -10.22
N LEU A 52 -20.14 22.48 -10.72
CA LEU A 52 -20.09 22.76 -12.14
C LEU A 52 -18.74 22.35 -12.73
N HIS A 53 -17.62 22.73 -12.08
CA HIS A 53 -16.28 22.50 -12.61
C HIS A 53 -15.63 21.17 -12.20
N TYR A 54 -16.13 20.45 -11.19
CA TYR A 54 -15.56 19.15 -10.78
C TYR A 54 -16.48 17.97 -11.07
N LYS A 55 -17.69 18.20 -11.59
CA LYS A 55 -18.49 17.13 -12.16
C LYS A 55 -17.93 16.78 -13.53
N GLU A 56 -17.81 15.49 -13.79
CA GLU A 56 -17.29 14.95 -15.04
C GLU A 56 -18.17 15.38 -16.21
N THR A 57 -17.62 16.20 -17.10
CA THR A 57 -18.24 16.62 -18.35
C THR A 57 -17.38 16.10 -19.50
N LEU A 58 -17.99 15.32 -20.39
CA LEU A 58 -17.33 14.75 -21.56
C LEU A 58 -17.03 15.80 -22.65
N GLU A 59 -17.61 17.00 -22.53
CA GLU A 59 -17.50 18.05 -23.54
C GLU A 59 -16.55 19.17 -23.10
N LYS A 60 -15.65 19.52 -24.01
CA LYS A 60 -14.72 20.64 -23.89
C LYS A 60 -15.49 21.93 -24.15
N ASP A 61 -15.76 22.71 -23.10
CA ASP A 61 -16.36 24.03 -23.25
C ASP A 61 -15.29 25.12 -23.46
N LYS A 62 -15.72 26.38 -23.50
CA LYS A 62 -14.83 27.53 -23.73
C LYS A 62 -13.88 27.81 -22.57
N ASP A 63 -14.21 27.33 -21.37
CA ASP A 63 -13.43 27.57 -20.15
C ASP A 63 -12.47 26.44 -19.85
N HIS A 64 -12.49 25.36 -20.64
CA HIS A 64 -11.66 24.17 -20.44
C HIS A 64 -10.19 24.46 -20.11
N ASP A 65 -9.51 25.35 -20.85
CA ASP A 65 -8.09 25.62 -20.59
C ASP A 65 -7.85 26.27 -19.22
N ARG A 66 -8.83 27.06 -18.72
CA ARG A 66 -8.81 27.66 -17.38
C ARG A 66 -9.21 26.64 -16.31
N ASP A 67 -10.18 25.79 -16.61
CA ASP A 67 -10.59 24.69 -15.75
C ASP A 67 -9.42 23.75 -15.45
N MET A 68 -8.60 23.43 -16.45
CA MET A 68 -7.42 22.59 -16.27
C MET A 68 -6.35 23.21 -15.36
N GLN A 69 -6.42 24.51 -15.07
CA GLN A 69 -5.57 25.18 -14.07
C GLN A 69 -6.11 25.09 -12.65
N LEU A 70 -7.33 24.57 -12.46
CA LEU A 70 -7.91 24.42 -11.13
C LEU A 70 -7.21 23.30 -10.34
N PRO A 71 -7.16 23.41 -9.00
CA PRO A 71 -6.59 22.37 -8.14
C PRO A 71 -7.22 21.01 -8.44
N PHE A 72 -6.42 19.96 -8.61
CA PHE A 72 -6.92 18.59 -8.77
C PHE A 72 -7.87 18.33 -9.97
N LYS A 73 -7.95 19.25 -10.94
CA LYS A 73 -8.81 19.09 -12.12
C LYS A 73 -8.13 18.37 -13.29
N ALA A 74 -6.81 18.49 -13.40
CA ALA A 74 -6.03 17.79 -14.42
C ALA A 74 -5.61 16.38 -13.95
N ASP A 75 -5.61 15.41 -14.87
CA ASP A 75 -5.29 13.99 -14.63
C ASP A 75 -3.81 13.69 -14.30
N ASN A 76 -3.03 14.69 -13.88
CA ASN A 76 -1.62 14.56 -13.55
C ASN A 76 -1.41 13.93 -12.16
N CYS A 77 -2.16 12.88 -11.83
CA CYS A 77 -1.92 12.10 -10.63
C CYS A 77 -0.57 11.38 -10.80
N SER A 78 0.44 11.82 -10.06
CA SER A 78 1.74 11.14 -10.05
C SER A 78 1.58 9.81 -9.32
N PHE A 79 1.25 8.74 -10.05
CA PHE A 79 1.14 7.40 -9.47
C PHE A 79 2.47 6.99 -8.84
N LEU A 80 2.44 6.68 -7.55
CA LEU A 80 3.57 6.09 -6.83
C LEU A 80 3.89 4.72 -7.42
N THR A 81 4.89 4.65 -8.30
CA THR A 81 5.46 3.38 -8.74
C THR A 81 6.44 2.91 -7.66
N LEU A 82 5.94 2.15 -6.68
CA LEU A 82 6.79 1.54 -5.66
C LEU A 82 7.60 0.40 -6.29
N THR A 83 8.84 0.69 -6.71
CA THR A 83 9.78 -0.34 -7.15
C THR A 83 10.36 -1.06 -5.92
N LEU A 84 9.74 -2.17 -5.55
CA LEU A 84 10.27 -3.06 -4.51
C LEU A 84 11.52 -3.77 -5.05
N TYR A 85 12.69 -3.36 -4.60
CA TYR A 85 13.95 -4.07 -4.87
C TYR A 85 13.96 -5.39 -4.09
N GLN A 86 13.70 -6.51 -4.78
CA GLN A 86 13.78 -7.84 -4.17
C GLN A 86 15.26 -8.22 -3.99
N HIS A 87 15.78 -8.05 -2.77
CA HIS A 87 17.09 -8.57 -2.42
C HIS A 87 17.04 -10.11 -2.40
N LYS A 88 17.74 -10.76 -3.33
CA LYS A 88 17.93 -12.22 -3.33
C LYS A 88 18.99 -12.58 -2.30
N THR A 89 18.61 -12.77 -1.05
CA THR A 89 19.46 -13.41 -0.04
C THR A 89 19.43 -14.93 -0.27
N SER A 90 20.54 -15.49 -0.74
CA SER A 90 20.77 -16.94 -0.71
C SER A 90 21.25 -17.33 0.70
N ILE A 91 20.42 -18.08 1.43
CA ILE A 91 20.81 -18.67 2.71
C ILE A 91 21.57 -19.96 2.39
N GLU A 92 22.89 -19.97 2.58
CA GLU A 92 23.65 -21.22 2.59
C GLU A 92 23.45 -21.90 3.94
N LEU A 93 22.59 -22.93 3.95
CA LEU A 93 22.47 -23.83 5.08
C LEU A 93 23.74 -24.67 5.14
N ASN A 94 24.62 -24.38 6.10
CA ASN A 94 25.74 -25.23 6.44
C ASN A 94 25.23 -26.50 7.13
N ASN A 95 24.64 -27.40 6.35
CA ASN A 95 24.31 -28.73 6.79
C ASN A 95 25.65 -29.47 6.96
N LYS A 96 26.22 -29.43 8.17
CA LYS A 96 27.17 -30.45 8.56
C LYS A 96 26.42 -31.78 8.49
N GLU A 97 26.70 -32.56 7.45
CA GLU A 97 26.27 -33.95 7.38
C GLU A 97 26.89 -34.67 8.58
N GLN A 98 26.13 -34.79 9.66
CA GLN A 98 26.48 -35.67 10.75
C GLN A 98 26.28 -37.07 10.21
N MET A 99 27.35 -37.83 10.01
CA MET A 99 27.26 -39.28 9.77
C MET A 99 26.52 -39.89 10.96
N ILE A 100 25.23 -40.14 10.78
CA ILE A 100 24.47 -40.98 11.70
C ILE A 100 25.03 -42.37 11.46
N SER A 101 25.87 -42.82 12.40
CA SER A 101 26.21 -44.23 12.48
C SER A 101 24.89 -44.98 12.64
N ASN A 102 24.54 -45.80 11.65
CA ASN A 102 23.41 -46.70 11.74
C ASN A 102 23.71 -47.71 12.83
N GLN A 103 23.48 -47.33 14.08
CA GLN A 103 23.35 -48.27 15.18
C GLN A 103 22.07 -49.05 14.89
N HIS A 104 22.23 -50.19 14.22
CA HIS A 104 21.13 -51.11 14.05
C HIS A 104 20.75 -51.59 15.45
N LEU A 105 19.64 -51.05 15.98
CA LEU A 105 19.08 -51.53 17.23
C LEU A 105 18.65 -52.97 16.94
N SER A 106 19.42 -53.93 17.43
CA SER A 106 19.05 -55.34 17.37
C SER A 106 17.94 -55.54 18.38
N VAL A 107 16.71 -55.24 17.96
CA VAL A 107 15.52 -55.56 18.75
C VAL A 107 15.37 -57.08 18.69
N ASP A 108 15.53 -57.72 19.85
CA ASP A 108 15.26 -59.14 19.98
C ASP A 108 13.76 -59.37 19.81
N VAL A 109 13.37 -59.81 18.62
CA VAL A 109 11.98 -60.09 18.24
C VAL A 109 11.37 -61.19 19.11
N GLN A 110 12.19 -61.96 19.85
CA GLN A 110 11.71 -62.98 20.78
C GLN A 110 11.00 -62.40 22.01
N PHE A 111 11.22 -61.13 22.35
CA PHE A 111 10.58 -60.47 23.50
C PHE A 111 9.35 -59.63 23.15
N VAL A 112 8.97 -59.53 21.88
CA VAL A 112 7.76 -58.79 21.48
C VAL A 112 6.57 -59.74 21.49
N SER A 113 5.72 -59.65 22.52
CA SER A 113 4.49 -60.43 22.54
C SER A 113 3.58 -60.00 21.39
N SER A 114 2.94 -60.97 20.72
CA SER A 114 2.02 -60.71 19.60
C SER A 114 0.85 -59.79 20.01
N GLN A 115 0.53 -59.73 21.30
CA GLN A 115 -0.46 -58.82 21.87
C GLN A 115 -0.02 -57.35 21.77
N VAL A 116 1.26 -57.06 21.93
CA VAL A 116 1.80 -55.69 21.78
C VAL A 116 1.66 -55.23 20.32
N LEU A 117 2.01 -56.09 19.35
CA LEU A 117 1.89 -55.78 17.92
C LEU A 117 0.43 -55.49 17.50
N ASN A 118 -0.53 -56.21 18.07
CA ASN A 118 -1.96 -56.01 17.79
C ASN A 118 -2.58 -54.78 18.51
N SER A 119 -1.87 -54.16 19.46
CA SER A 119 -2.36 -52.98 20.20
C SER A 119 -1.90 -51.64 19.63
N ILE A 120 -0.90 -51.63 18.74
CA ILE A 120 -0.28 -50.38 18.25
C ILE A 120 -1.22 -49.59 17.33
N TRP A 121 -2.10 -50.28 16.59
CA TRP A 121 -2.97 -49.68 15.58
C TRP A 121 -4.46 -49.73 15.93
N GLN A 122 -4.82 -49.56 17.21
CA GLN A 122 -6.24 -49.49 17.57
C GLN A 122 -6.81 -48.08 17.31
N PRO A 123 -7.95 -47.96 16.60
CA PRO A 123 -8.63 -46.68 16.44
C PRO A 123 -9.13 -46.14 17.80
N PRO A 124 -9.31 -44.80 17.92
CA PRO A 124 -9.80 -44.20 19.15
C PRO A 124 -11.18 -44.76 19.52
N ARG A 125 -11.31 -45.21 20.76
CA ARG A 125 -12.58 -45.72 21.30
C ARG A 125 -13.48 -44.54 21.63
N LEU A 126 -14.68 -44.53 21.07
CA LEU A 126 -15.70 -43.56 21.43
C LEU A 126 -16.20 -43.89 22.84
N VAL A 127 -16.01 -42.95 23.77
CA VAL A 127 -16.59 -42.96 25.12
C VAL A 127 -18.02 -42.46 25.03
#